data_AF-A0A2V7XEE7-F1
#
_entry.id   AF-A0A2V7XEE7-F1
#
_cell.length_a   1.000
_cell.length_b   1.000
_cell.length_c   1.000
_cell.angle_alpha   90.00
_cell.angle_beta   90.00
_cell.angle_gamma   90.00
#
_symmetry.space_group_name_H-M   'P 1'
#
loop_
_entity.id
_entity.type
_entity.pdbx_description
1 polymer ?
#
loop_
_entity_poly.entity_id
_entity_poly.type
_entity_poly.pdbx_seq_one_letter_code
_entity_poly.pdbx_strand_id
1 'polypeptide(L)'
;MEYARALTLMEEWRSAPVFAMAANRGPLTDRIMRVLGLKTLGAGMRGIGLTGGLLCLSAALLAGNALLNLAHPALARANSRPQAVTESADKSAKPSASHNSLSLKTDTRTKTRTSTRTETTTTSYVDGLKGAGLTDLSVDTLIALKVQDVTPEYVRGLQEQGLHPDAEKLIGMRVQGVTPEYVRDLRAAGLNPSVDQLIGLKVQGADAEYYRGLKEAGIDADIDRLIALKVQGVTPQYVRELRAAGLALTADQVISMKVQDVTPQYVKGMHEQGMDVNANNLISMRVQDVTPEYVREIKALGLAPSSDQVISMKVQDVTPEYIKALQAAGFNPSINDVINAKVQDVTPEFIARAKQHGFKDLSLDKLIRLRQSGILDSKADI
;
A
#
# COMPACT_ATOMS: atom_id res chain seq x y z
N MET A 1 -28.37 47.56 -31.19
CA MET A 1 -29.12 46.53 -31.95
C MET A 1 -28.54 45.12 -31.76
N GLU A 2 -27.23 44.94 -31.55
CA GLU A 2 -26.65 43.59 -31.40
C GLU A 2 -26.84 42.96 -30.01
N TYR A 3 -26.82 43.74 -28.94
CA TYR A 3 -27.00 43.22 -27.58
C TYR A 3 -28.43 42.69 -27.32
N ALA A 4 -29.43 43.34 -27.88
CA ALA A 4 -30.82 42.88 -27.81
C ALA A 4 -31.02 41.58 -28.58
N ARG A 5 -30.33 41.39 -29.71
CA ARG A 5 -30.32 40.13 -30.49
C ARG A 5 -29.61 38.99 -29.75
N ALA A 6 -28.52 39.28 -29.03
CA ALA A 6 -27.80 38.28 -28.25
C ALA A 6 -28.62 37.77 -27.06
N LEU A 7 -29.37 38.65 -26.39
CA LEU A 7 -30.29 38.28 -25.31
C LEU A 7 -31.48 37.45 -25.81
N THR A 8 -32.05 37.77 -26.99
CA THR A 8 -33.12 36.95 -27.56
C THR A 8 -32.65 35.56 -27.97
N LEU A 9 -31.42 35.44 -28.51
CA LEU A 9 -30.82 34.14 -28.82
C LEU A 9 -30.53 33.29 -27.57
N MET A 10 -30.16 33.92 -26.45
CA MET A 10 -29.93 33.22 -25.19
C MET A 10 -31.24 32.75 -24.51
N GLU A 11 -32.32 33.51 -24.65
CA GLU A 11 -33.65 33.13 -24.15
C GLU A 11 -34.23 31.92 -24.91
N GLU A 12 -33.92 31.82 -26.20
CA GLU A 12 -34.34 30.72 -27.09
C GLU A 12 -33.68 29.37 -26.69
N TRP A 13 -32.48 29.40 -26.10
CA TRP A 13 -31.75 28.20 -25.65
C TRP A 13 -32.21 27.69 -24.28
N ARG A 14 -32.92 28.52 -23.50
CA ARG A 14 -33.54 28.10 -22.22
C ARG A 14 -34.91 27.45 -22.40
N SER A 15 -35.55 27.65 -23.55
CA SER A 15 -36.93 27.19 -23.82
C SER A 15 -36.98 25.89 -24.63
N ALA A 16 -35.83 25.30 -24.97
CA ALA A 16 -35.78 24.03 -25.66
C ALA A 16 -35.94 22.86 -24.66
N PRO A 17 -36.89 21.93 -24.88
CA PRO A 17 -37.02 20.76 -24.01
C PRO A 17 -35.73 19.93 -24.06
N VAL A 18 -35.28 19.48 -22.88
CA VAL A 18 -34.00 18.78 -22.58
C VAL A 18 -33.80 17.45 -23.37
N PHE A 19 -34.69 17.12 -24.30
CA PHE A 19 -34.65 15.91 -25.12
C PHE A 19 -34.56 16.15 -26.64
N ALA A 20 -34.34 17.39 -27.12
CA ALA A 20 -34.33 17.71 -28.56
C ALA A 20 -32.94 18.00 -29.17
N MET A 21 -31.86 17.40 -28.64
CA MET A 21 -30.52 17.39 -29.27
C MET A 21 -30.09 15.96 -29.67
N ALA A 22 -31.05 15.17 -30.15
CA ALA A 22 -30.82 13.84 -30.73
C ALA A 22 -31.15 13.87 -32.23
N ALA A 23 -30.41 14.66 -33.02
CA ALA A 23 -30.61 14.71 -34.47
C ALA A 23 -29.42 14.18 -35.31
N ASN A 24 -28.30 13.77 -34.69
CA ASN A 24 -27.28 12.93 -35.33
C ASN A 24 -26.55 12.10 -34.25
N ARG A 25 -27.08 10.91 -33.96
CA ARG A 25 -26.63 10.02 -32.88
C ARG A 25 -25.30 9.34 -33.23
N GLY A 26 -24.28 9.63 -32.41
CA GLY A 26 -23.07 8.82 -32.27
C GLY A 26 -22.33 9.27 -31.01
N PRO A 27 -21.73 8.35 -30.22
CA PRO A 27 -20.98 8.71 -29.02
C PRO A 27 -19.83 9.68 -29.34
N LEU A 28 -19.49 10.55 -28.39
CA LEU A 28 -18.45 11.58 -28.52
C LEU A 28 -17.12 11.01 -29.05
N THR A 29 -16.81 9.77 -28.67
CA THR A 29 -15.67 8.99 -29.12
C THR A 29 -15.60 8.79 -30.63
N ASP A 30 -16.73 8.55 -31.32
CA ASP A 30 -16.74 8.39 -32.79
C ASP A 30 -16.42 9.71 -33.51
N ARG A 31 -16.79 10.84 -32.91
CA ARG A 31 -16.48 12.17 -33.45
C ARG A 31 -15.00 12.51 -33.27
N ILE A 32 -14.45 12.18 -32.09
CA ILE A 32 -13.03 12.37 -31.79
C ILE A 32 -12.17 11.50 -32.74
N MET A 33 -12.57 10.25 -32.98
CA MET A 33 -11.86 9.34 -33.89
C MET A 33 -11.94 9.77 -35.35
N ARG A 34 -13.07 10.33 -35.79
CA ARG A 34 -13.22 10.87 -37.15
C ARG A 34 -12.34 12.09 -37.40
N VAL A 35 -12.18 12.96 -36.40
CA VAL A 35 -11.29 14.13 -36.48
C VAL A 35 -9.82 13.71 -36.49
N LEU A 36 -9.49 12.62 -35.79
CA LEU A 36 -8.15 12.02 -35.76
C LEU A 36 -7.84 11.13 -36.99
N GLY A 37 -8.75 11.00 -37.96
CA GLY A 37 -8.54 10.20 -39.18
C GLY A 37 -8.46 8.68 -38.95
N LEU A 38 -8.84 8.21 -37.76
CA LEU A 38 -8.78 6.79 -37.40
C LEU A 38 -10.05 6.10 -37.87
N LYS A 39 -9.95 5.27 -38.90
CA LYS A 39 -11.06 4.43 -39.38
C LYS A 39 -11.48 3.44 -38.29
N THR A 40 -12.74 3.48 -37.91
CA THR A 40 -13.39 2.52 -37.00
C THR A 40 -13.33 1.13 -37.62
N LEU A 41 -12.60 0.20 -37.01
CA LEU A 41 -12.75 -1.23 -37.27
C LEU A 41 -14.15 -1.64 -36.77
N GLY A 42 -15.01 -1.98 -37.73
CA GLY A 42 -16.40 -2.31 -37.48
C GLY A 42 -16.58 -3.44 -36.48
N ALA A 43 -17.69 -3.36 -35.74
CA ALA A 43 -18.21 -4.41 -34.89
C ALA A 43 -18.30 -5.73 -35.68
N GLY A 44 -17.38 -6.65 -35.40
CA GLY A 44 -17.32 -7.94 -36.10
C GLY A 44 -16.04 -8.73 -35.86
N MET A 45 -15.54 -8.82 -34.62
CA MET A 45 -14.57 -9.86 -34.24
C MET A 45 -14.45 -9.96 -32.71
N ARG A 46 -15.30 -10.77 -32.08
CA ARG A 46 -15.03 -11.30 -30.74
C ARG A 46 -14.21 -12.57 -30.92
N GLY A 47 -12.90 -12.46 -30.76
CA GLY A 47 -11.94 -13.57 -30.89
C GLY A 47 -10.66 -13.06 -31.54
N ILE A 48 -9.51 -13.52 -31.07
CA ILE A 48 -8.16 -13.03 -31.43
C ILE A 48 -7.70 -11.81 -30.61
N GLY A 49 -7.81 -11.91 -29.29
CA GLY A 49 -7.13 -11.00 -28.35
C GLY A 49 -6.47 -11.70 -27.16
N LEU A 50 -6.39 -13.04 -27.18
CA LEU A 50 -5.88 -13.84 -26.05
C LEU A 50 -4.66 -14.72 -26.41
N THR A 51 -4.26 -14.81 -27.68
CA THR A 51 -3.12 -15.64 -28.08
C THR A 51 -1.80 -14.89 -28.19
N GLY A 52 -1.80 -13.55 -28.25
CA GLY A 52 -0.57 -12.74 -28.30
C GLY A 52 0.08 -12.49 -26.93
N GLY A 53 -0.72 -12.34 -25.87
CA GLY A 53 -0.22 -12.00 -24.54
C GLY A 53 0.53 -13.13 -23.83
N LEU A 54 0.14 -14.39 -24.10
CA LEU A 54 0.73 -15.56 -23.44
C LEU A 54 2.17 -15.87 -23.94
N LEU A 55 2.50 -15.43 -25.16
CA LEU A 55 3.81 -15.64 -25.77
C LEU A 55 4.84 -14.59 -25.30
N CYS A 56 4.40 -13.38 -24.95
CA CYS A 56 5.28 -12.37 -24.36
C CYS A 56 5.62 -12.64 -22.88
N LEU A 57 4.70 -13.23 -22.11
CA LEU A 57 4.93 -13.52 -20.69
C LEU A 57 5.87 -14.70 -20.45
N SER A 58 5.87 -15.71 -21.33
CA SER A 58 6.78 -16.86 -21.23
C SER A 58 8.23 -16.50 -21.58
N ALA A 59 8.45 -15.58 -22.52
CA ALA A 59 9.78 -15.06 -22.85
C ALA A 59 10.40 -14.23 -21.71
N ALA A 60 9.59 -13.48 -20.97
CA ALA A 60 10.06 -12.67 -19.84
C ALA A 60 10.45 -13.52 -18.61
N LEU A 61 9.75 -14.64 -18.37
CA LEU A 61 10.03 -15.52 -17.22
C LEU A 61 11.33 -16.33 -17.39
N LEU A 62 11.69 -16.72 -18.62
CA LEU A 62 12.92 -17.46 -18.90
C LEU A 62 14.19 -16.59 -18.82
N ALA A 63 14.08 -15.29 -19.12
CA ALA A 63 15.19 -14.35 -18.99
C ALA A 63 15.51 -13.96 -17.53
N GLY A 64 14.50 -13.94 -16.66
CA GLY A 64 14.68 -13.62 -15.23
C GLY A 64 15.46 -14.67 -14.45
N ASN A 65 15.33 -15.96 -14.81
CA ASN A 65 15.95 -17.06 -14.07
C ASN A 65 17.45 -17.26 -14.39
N ALA A 66 17.96 -16.68 -15.48
CA ALA A 66 19.38 -16.74 -15.84
C ALA A 66 20.24 -15.69 -15.12
N LEU A 67 19.62 -14.61 -14.59
CA LEU A 67 20.34 -13.51 -13.92
C LEU A 67 20.60 -13.74 -12.42
N LEU A 68 19.91 -14.70 -11.79
CA LEU A 68 20.03 -14.97 -10.35
C LEU A 68 21.05 -16.08 -9.99
N ASN A 69 21.70 -16.68 -10.99
CA ASN A 69 22.67 -17.77 -10.80
C ASN A 69 24.16 -17.34 -10.89
N LEU A 70 24.45 -16.03 -10.90
CA LEU A 70 25.82 -15.49 -11.05
C LEU A 70 26.34 -14.68 -9.86
N ALA A 71 25.70 -14.72 -8.68
CA ALA A 71 26.16 -13.96 -7.53
C ALA A 71 26.23 -14.81 -6.24
N HIS A 72 27.29 -15.60 -6.13
CA HIS A 72 27.82 -16.03 -4.83
C HIS A 72 29.35 -15.89 -4.85
N PRO A 73 29.96 -15.02 -4.03
CA PRO A 73 31.32 -15.24 -3.57
C PRO A 73 31.31 -15.80 -2.15
N ALA A 74 32.07 -16.87 -1.97
CA ALA A 74 32.43 -17.47 -0.69
C ALA A 74 33.24 -16.48 0.16
N LEU A 75 32.81 -16.22 1.39
CA LEU A 75 33.62 -15.52 2.39
C LEU A 75 34.35 -16.54 3.27
N ALA A 76 35.67 -16.51 3.13
CA ALA A 76 36.64 -17.23 3.93
C ALA A 76 36.58 -16.82 5.41
N ARG A 77 36.90 -17.79 6.25
CA ARG A 77 36.92 -17.74 7.71
C ARG A 77 38.27 -17.22 8.21
N ALA A 78 38.21 -16.45 9.31
CA ALA A 78 39.17 -16.38 10.41
C ALA A 78 40.55 -15.72 10.20
N ASN A 79 40.76 -14.59 10.90
CA ASN A 79 41.60 -14.46 12.10
C ASN A 79 42.28 -13.09 12.13
N SER A 80 42.03 -12.27 13.17
CA SER A 80 43.06 -11.76 14.08
C SER A 80 42.53 -10.67 15.04
N ARG A 81 42.62 -10.96 16.33
CA ARG A 81 42.97 -10.04 17.43
C ARG A 81 43.69 -10.91 18.49
N PRO A 82 44.67 -10.41 19.27
CA PRO A 82 44.36 -9.40 20.30
C PRO A 82 45.46 -8.35 20.62
N GLN A 83 44.98 -7.38 21.40
CA GLN A 83 45.56 -6.31 22.22
C GLN A 83 47.04 -6.36 22.66
N ALA A 84 47.67 -5.18 22.79
CA ALA A 84 47.96 -4.43 24.02
C ALA A 84 48.73 -3.14 23.62
N VAL A 85 48.67 -1.98 24.29
CA VAL A 85 49.29 -1.63 25.57
C VAL A 85 48.81 -0.22 26.01
N THR A 86 48.73 -0.05 27.34
CA THR A 86 48.68 1.09 28.31
C THR A 86 48.87 2.55 27.82
N GLU A 87 48.61 3.67 28.54
CA GLU A 87 48.45 4.03 29.96
C GLU A 87 48.03 5.53 30.08
N SER A 88 47.49 5.91 31.25
CA SER A 88 47.55 7.26 31.90
C SER A 88 46.71 8.42 31.32
N ALA A 89 45.64 8.93 31.95
CA ALA A 89 45.51 9.69 33.22
C ALA A 89 46.15 11.10 33.18
N ASP A 90 45.35 12.18 33.27
CA ASP A 90 45.23 13.05 34.47
C ASP A 90 44.29 14.28 34.29
N LYS A 91 43.50 14.56 35.35
CA LYS A 91 42.92 15.83 35.92
C LYS A 91 42.31 16.94 35.04
N SER A 92 41.05 17.36 35.29
CA SER A 92 40.56 18.36 36.31
C SER A 92 41.07 19.80 36.07
N ALA A 93 40.37 20.90 36.30
CA ALA A 93 39.01 21.26 36.69
C ALA A 93 38.89 22.80 36.54
N LYS A 94 37.66 23.30 36.48
CA LYS A 94 37.26 24.72 36.64
C LYS A 94 37.63 25.22 38.06
N PRO A 95 37.73 26.53 38.31
CA PRO A 95 36.56 27.23 38.86
C PRO A 95 36.41 28.72 38.46
N SER A 96 35.26 29.26 38.87
CA SER A 96 34.67 30.57 38.60
C SER A 96 34.87 31.54 39.78
N ALA A 97 34.97 32.84 39.51
CA ALA A 97 34.58 33.98 40.37
C ALA A 97 34.59 35.25 39.46
N SER A 98 33.55 36.03 39.21
CA SER A 98 32.55 36.80 40.00
C SER A 98 32.90 38.28 40.23
N HIS A 99 31.91 39.13 39.91
CA HIS A 99 31.59 40.52 40.35
C HIS A 99 32.08 41.78 39.60
N ASN A 100 31.09 42.52 39.07
CA ASN A 100 30.74 43.96 39.23
C ASN A 100 31.82 45.06 39.06
N SER A 101 31.59 46.26 38.52
CA SER A 101 30.40 46.99 38.06
C SER A 101 30.81 48.39 37.55
N LEU A 102 29.93 49.02 36.76
CA LEU A 102 29.71 50.48 36.57
C LEU A 102 30.75 51.33 35.80
N SER A 103 30.33 51.80 34.61
CA SER A 103 30.43 53.24 34.30
C SER A 103 29.35 53.68 33.30
N LEU A 104 28.55 54.66 33.71
CA LEU A 104 27.59 55.41 32.89
C LEU A 104 28.33 56.49 32.10
N LYS A 105 27.91 56.75 30.86
CA LYS A 105 27.73 58.13 30.38
C LYS A 105 26.82 58.21 29.14
N THR A 106 25.88 59.12 29.31
CA THR A 106 24.87 59.69 28.42
C THR A 106 25.50 60.38 27.20
N ASP A 107 24.87 60.29 26.03
CA ASP A 107 24.44 61.51 25.31
C ASP A 107 23.47 61.20 24.14
N THR A 108 22.36 61.92 24.19
CA THR A 108 21.39 62.17 23.12
C THR A 108 22.00 63.03 22.00
N ARG A 109 21.66 62.77 20.72
CA ARG A 109 20.88 63.68 19.84
C ARG A 109 21.04 63.39 18.33
N THR A 110 19.89 63.07 17.71
CA THR A 110 19.41 63.40 16.35
C THR A 110 20.20 62.98 15.10
N LYS A 111 19.59 62.10 14.28
CA LYS A 111 19.33 62.37 12.84
C LYS A 111 18.40 61.31 12.21
N THR A 112 17.32 61.81 11.64
CA THR A 112 16.74 61.45 10.33
C THR A 112 16.90 60.00 9.85
N ARG A 113 15.82 59.22 9.82
CA ARG A 113 15.75 57.98 9.01
C ARG A 113 14.76 58.14 7.87
N THR A 114 15.31 58.64 6.77
CA THR A 114 14.92 58.36 5.40
C THR A 114 15.04 56.85 5.13
N SER A 115 14.13 56.33 4.31
CA SER A 115 14.07 54.98 3.74
C SER A 115 15.42 54.26 3.60
N THR A 116 15.61 53.17 4.35
CA THR A 116 16.64 52.11 4.14
C THR A 116 16.30 50.93 5.06
N ARG A 117 15.31 50.09 4.68
CA ARG A 117 14.89 48.90 5.46
C ARG A 117 14.80 47.65 4.60
N THR A 118 15.83 47.40 3.79
CA THR A 118 15.92 46.17 2.98
C THR A 118 17.32 45.56 2.93
N GLU A 119 18.40 46.31 3.21
CA GLU A 119 19.77 45.77 3.11
C GLU A 119 20.31 45.15 4.41
N THR A 120 19.90 45.66 5.58
CA THR A 120 20.41 45.20 6.89
C THR A 120 19.88 43.83 7.31
N THR A 121 18.67 43.47 6.87
CA THR A 121 18.09 42.14 7.14
C THR A 121 18.76 41.04 6.32
N THR A 122 19.21 41.35 5.10
CA THR A 122 19.80 40.38 4.18
C THR A 122 21.20 39.97 4.61
N THR A 123 22.00 40.93 5.10
CA THR A 123 23.31 40.64 5.71
C THR A 123 23.15 39.76 6.94
N SER A 124 22.25 40.11 7.87
CA SER A 124 21.99 39.30 9.07
C SER A 124 21.48 37.89 8.76
N TYR A 125 20.68 37.71 7.69
CA TYR A 125 20.18 36.40 7.28
C TYR A 125 21.30 35.53 6.67
N VAL A 126 22.10 36.11 5.76
CA VAL A 126 23.25 35.42 5.15
C VAL A 126 24.29 35.05 6.20
N ASP A 127 24.57 35.95 7.15
CA ASP A 127 25.50 35.70 8.25
C ASP A 127 24.97 34.60 9.19
N GLY A 128 23.66 34.57 9.44
CA GLY A 128 23.00 33.52 10.21
C GLY A 128 23.09 32.14 9.53
N LEU A 129 22.90 32.07 8.22
CA LEU A 129 23.04 30.82 7.46
C LEU A 129 24.49 30.34 7.38
N LYS A 130 25.46 31.26 7.21
CA LYS A 130 26.89 30.95 7.30
C LYS A 130 27.28 30.43 8.67
N GLY A 131 26.76 31.04 9.74
CA GLY A 131 26.94 30.57 11.11
C GLY A 131 26.34 29.18 11.36
N ALA A 132 25.31 28.82 10.59
CA ALA A 132 24.74 27.47 10.55
C ALA A 132 25.46 26.55 9.54
N GLY A 133 26.67 26.88 9.07
CA GLY A 133 27.49 25.98 8.25
C GLY A 133 27.07 25.85 6.78
N LEU A 134 26.10 26.63 6.31
CA LEU A 134 25.78 26.73 4.89
C LEU A 134 26.68 27.79 4.25
N THR A 135 27.91 27.40 3.92
CA THR A 135 28.84 28.20 3.13
C THR A 135 28.62 27.91 1.64
N ASP A 136 28.92 28.87 0.76
CA ASP A 136 28.84 28.71 -0.70
C ASP A 136 27.42 28.59 -1.31
N LEU A 137 26.48 29.40 -0.81
CA LEU A 137 25.14 29.50 -1.40
C LEU A 137 25.12 30.48 -2.59
N SER A 138 24.55 30.04 -3.72
CA SER A 138 24.25 30.95 -4.83
C SER A 138 23.16 31.95 -4.45
N VAL A 139 23.09 33.09 -5.15
CA VAL A 139 22.03 34.09 -4.93
C VAL A 139 20.65 33.48 -5.13
N ASP A 140 20.49 32.63 -6.15
CA ASP A 140 19.22 31.94 -6.44
C ASP A 140 18.83 30.98 -5.31
N THR A 141 19.79 30.25 -4.76
CA THR A 141 19.58 29.36 -3.61
C THR A 141 19.18 30.16 -2.35
N LEU A 142 19.82 31.29 -2.09
CA LEU A 142 19.46 32.17 -0.97
C LEU A 142 18.03 32.71 -1.11
N ILE A 143 17.63 33.10 -2.32
CA ILE A 143 16.26 33.50 -2.62
C ILE A 143 15.30 32.34 -2.38
N ALA A 144 15.61 31.14 -2.88
CA ALA A 144 14.78 29.95 -2.69
C ALA A 144 14.60 29.59 -1.20
N LEU A 145 15.68 29.62 -0.41
CA LEU A 145 15.63 29.42 1.04
C LEU A 145 14.74 30.46 1.73
N LYS A 146 14.87 31.73 1.32
CA LYS A 146 14.08 32.82 1.89
C LYS A 146 12.60 32.72 1.52
N VAL A 147 12.29 32.35 0.28
CA VAL A 147 10.92 32.16 -0.22
C VAL A 147 10.22 31.01 0.51
N GLN A 148 10.95 29.97 0.90
CA GLN A 148 10.42 28.81 1.62
C GLN A 148 10.49 28.96 3.15
N ASP A 149 10.71 30.18 3.64
CA ASP A 149 10.84 30.52 5.06
C ASP A 149 11.82 29.61 5.80
N VAL A 150 12.95 29.28 5.17
CA VAL A 150 14.05 28.57 5.82
C VAL A 150 14.83 29.59 6.65
N THR A 151 14.69 29.55 7.97
CA THR A 151 15.38 30.48 8.87
C THR A 151 16.68 29.91 9.43
N PRO A 152 17.66 30.74 9.83
CA PRO A 152 18.85 30.28 10.55
C PRO A 152 18.50 29.52 11.84
N GLU A 153 17.40 29.87 12.52
CA GLU A 153 16.88 29.16 13.68
C GLU A 153 16.43 27.74 13.33
N TYR A 154 15.74 27.57 12.19
CA TYR A 154 15.31 26.26 11.71
C TYR A 154 16.51 25.36 11.39
N VAL A 155 17.53 25.89 10.69
CA VAL A 155 18.75 25.12 10.39
C VAL A 155 19.48 24.71 11.67
N ARG A 156 19.63 25.63 12.63
CA ARG A 156 20.23 25.32 13.94
C ARG A 156 19.44 24.26 14.70
N GLY A 157 18.11 24.36 14.71
CA GLY A 157 17.24 23.36 15.35
C GLY A 157 17.42 21.95 14.75
N LEU A 158 17.64 21.83 13.44
CA LEU A 158 17.95 20.54 12.81
C LEU A 158 19.36 20.04 13.17
N GLN A 159 20.33 20.94 13.27
CA GLN A 159 21.72 20.60 13.66
C GLN A 159 21.82 20.14 15.11
N GLU A 160 21.02 20.71 16.01
CA GLU A 160 20.89 20.23 17.39
C GLU A 160 20.35 18.79 17.45
N GLN A 161 19.56 18.40 16.45
CA GLN A 161 19.12 17.01 16.25
C GLN A 161 20.17 16.16 15.51
N GLY A 162 21.37 16.68 15.23
CA GLY A 162 22.43 15.98 14.49
C GLY A 162 22.15 15.79 13.01
N LEU A 163 21.26 16.59 12.42
CA LEU A 163 21.00 16.60 10.99
C LEU A 163 21.73 17.78 10.32
N HIS A 164 22.49 17.48 9.27
CA HIS A 164 23.17 18.48 8.45
C HIS A 164 22.70 18.40 6.99
N PRO A 165 21.42 18.71 6.71
CA PRO A 165 20.91 18.74 5.33
C PRO A 165 21.55 19.89 4.54
N ASP A 166 21.76 19.65 3.24
CA ASP A 166 22.13 20.69 2.30
C ASP A 166 20.96 21.67 2.05
N ALA A 167 21.23 22.74 1.30
CA ALA A 167 20.23 23.77 1.01
C ALA A 167 18.99 23.23 0.26
N GLU A 168 19.18 22.29 -0.67
CA GLU A 168 18.08 21.70 -1.45
C GLU A 168 17.18 20.83 -0.57
N LYS A 169 17.79 20.02 0.31
CA LYS A 169 17.09 19.20 1.29
C LYS A 169 16.38 20.05 2.34
N LEU A 170 16.98 21.15 2.80
CA LEU A 170 16.32 22.10 3.71
C LEU A 170 15.06 22.69 3.10
N ILE A 171 15.13 23.09 1.82
CA ILE A 171 13.97 23.54 1.05
C ILE A 171 12.94 22.43 0.97
N GLY A 172 13.33 21.22 0.57
CA GLY A 172 12.42 20.07 0.47
C GLY A 172 11.72 19.75 1.80
N MET A 173 12.46 19.76 2.91
CA MET A 173 11.91 19.57 4.25
C MET A 173 10.89 20.65 4.61
N ARG A 174 11.18 21.94 4.33
CA ARG A 174 10.25 23.04 4.62
C ARG A 174 9.00 23.00 3.75
N VAL A 175 9.14 22.70 2.46
CA VAL A 175 8.02 22.53 1.52
C VAL A 175 7.06 21.45 2.02
N GLN A 176 7.58 20.36 2.57
CA GLN A 176 6.78 19.27 3.12
C GLN A 176 6.31 19.54 4.57
N GLY A 177 6.70 20.66 5.17
CA GLY A 177 6.31 21.02 6.53
C GLY A 177 7.01 20.22 7.63
N VAL A 178 8.21 19.69 7.37
CA VAL A 178 9.06 19.08 8.39
C VAL A 178 9.57 20.17 9.33
N THR A 179 9.39 19.99 10.64
CA THR A 179 9.86 20.93 11.67
C THR A 179 10.90 20.29 12.59
N PRO A 180 11.75 21.06 13.27
CA PRO A 180 12.70 20.52 14.24
C PRO A 180 11.99 19.78 15.39
N GLU A 181 10.80 20.24 15.80
CA GLU A 181 9.97 19.57 16.80
C GLU A 181 9.52 18.19 16.31
N TYR A 182 9.07 18.08 15.06
CA TYR A 182 8.69 16.79 14.47
C TYR A 182 9.86 15.79 14.47
N VAL A 183 11.07 16.25 14.12
CA VAL A 183 12.28 15.42 14.18
C VAL A 183 12.58 14.97 15.62
N ARG A 184 12.50 15.90 16.57
CA ARG A 184 12.73 15.62 18.00
C ARG A 184 11.72 14.60 18.52
N ASP A 185 10.45 14.73 18.17
CA ASP A 185 9.38 13.85 18.64
C ASP A 185 9.55 12.42 18.08
N LEU A 186 9.99 12.28 16.82
CA LEU A 186 10.35 10.97 16.25
C LEU A 186 11.57 10.35 16.96
N ARG A 187 12.61 11.14 17.22
CA ARG A 187 13.79 10.70 17.98
C ARG A 187 13.47 10.32 19.41
N ALA A 188 12.59 11.07 20.07
CA ALA A 188 12.09 10.76 21.40
C ALA A 188 11.28 9.44 21.43
N ALA A 189 10.61 9.09 20.33
CA ALA A 189 9.96 7.79 20.18
C ALA A 189 10.98 6.64 19.92
N GLY A 190 12.24 6.96 19.66
CA GLY A 190 13.32 6.00 19.38
C GLY A 190 13.61 5.77 17.90
N LEU A 191 13.07 6.61 17.00
CA LEU A 191 13.33 6.55 15.57
C LEU A 191 14.46 7.53 15.19
N ASN A 192 15.42 7.09 14.38
CA ASN A 192 16.49 7.94 13.86
C ASN A 192 16.39 8.07 12.33
N PRO A 193 15.41 8.83 11.81
CA PRO A 193 15.19 8.93 10.37
C PRO A 193 16.26 9.77 9.68
N SER A 194 16.65 9.33 8.48
CA SER A 194 17.40 10.15 7.54
C SER A 194 16.55 11.32 7.03
N VAL A 195 17.19 12.29 6.38
CA VAL A 195 16.47 13.45 5.81
C VAL A 195 15.42 13.02 4.79
N ASP A 196 15.77 12.05 3.94
CA ASP A 196 14.86 11.56 2.90
C ASP A 196 13.70 10.77 3.51
N GLN A 197 13.95 10.03 4.60
CA GLN A 197 12.93 9.35 5.38
C GLN A 197 11.99 10.31 6.13
N LEU A 198 12.51 11.42 6.68
CA LEU A 198 11.68 12.45 7.31
C LEU A 198 10.69 13.07 6.32
N ILE A 199 11.17 13.36 5.12
CA ILE A 199 10.34 13.83 4.01
C ILE A 199 9.28 12.78 3.68
N GLY A 200 9.67 11.51 3.51
CA GLY A 200 8.75 10.41 3.22
C GLY A 200 7.66 10.22 4.29
N LEU A 201 8.04 10.22 5.57
CA LEU A 201 7.10 10.12 6.68
C LEU A 201 6.11 11.29 6.70
N LYS A 202 6.62 12.51 6.49
CA LYS A 202 5.78 13.71 6.53
C LYS A 202 4.80 13.77 5.36
N VAL A 203 5.24 13.40 4.15
CA VAL A 203 4.38 13.28 2.96
C VAL A 203 3.22 12.31 3.20
N GLN A 204 3.48 11.19 3.88
CA GLN A 204 2.45 10.20 4.20
C GLN A 204 1.61 10.56 5.44
N GLY A 205 1.98 11.62 6.18
CA GLY A 205 1.33 11.96 7.45
C GLY A 205 1.57 10.90 8.54
N ALA A 206 2.74 10.25 8.54
CA ALA A 206 3.19 9.39 9.61
C ALA A 206 3.97 10.22 10.63
N ASP A 207 3.46 10.32 11.86
CA ASP A 207 4.08 11.08 12.94
C ASP A 207 4.49 10.19 14.12
N ALA A 208 5.07 10.81 15.15
CA ALA A 208 5.49 10.10 16.36
C ALA A 208 4.30 9.52 17.14
N GLU A 209 3.09 10.07 17.01
CA GLU A 209 1.88 9.51 17.64
C GLU A 209 1.45 8.22 16.92
N TYR A 210 1.43 8.23 15.59
CA TYR A 210 1.15 7.06 14.77
C TYR A 210 2.10 5.91 15.09
N TYR A 211 3.40 6.17 15.15
CA TYR A 211 4.39 5.16 15.50
C TYR A 211 4.21 4.63 16.93
N ARG A 212 4.00 5.52 17.92
CA ARG A 212 3.71 5.09 19.30
C ARG A 212 2.46 4.21 19.37
N GLY A 213 1.39 4.59 18.67
CA GLY A 213 0.17 3.82 18.60
C GLY A 213 0.36 2.43 17.99
N LEU A 214 1.21 2.30 16.97
CA LEU A 214 1.59 1.00 16.40
C LEU A 214 2.43 0.18 17.37
N LYS A 215 3.38 0.81 18.07
CA LYS A 215 4.23 0.15 19.06
C LYS A 215 3.46 -0.32 20.29
N GLU A 216 2.46 0.43 20.74
CA GLU A 216 1.51 0.00 21.78
C GLU A 216 0.61 -1.13 21.28
N ALA A 217 0.19 -1.05 20.02
CA ALA A 217 -0.41 -2.15 19.29
C ALA A 217 0.63 -3.22 18.90
N GLY A 218 1.84 -3.19 19.49
CA GLY A 218 2.99 -4.10 19.42
C GLY A 218 3.42 -4.50 18.04
N ILE A 219 3.32 -3.58 17.10
CA ILE A 219 4.04 -3.59 15.84
C ILE A 219 5.24 -2.68 16.02
N ASP A 220 6.42 -3.29 16.14
CA ASP A 220 7.69 -2.56 16.07
C ASP A 220 8.14 -2.56 14.60
N ALA A 221 7.93 -1.43 13.94
CA ALA A 221 8.21 -1.25 12.52
C ALA A 221 9.36 -0.26 12.36
N ASP A 222 10.30 -0.58 11.46
CA ASP A 222 11.28 0.39 11.00
C ASP A 222 10.61 1.51 10.18
N ILE A 223 11.38 2.52 9.84
CA ILE A 223 10.86 3.73 9.19
C ILE A 223 10.28 3.42 7.81
N ASP A 224 10.94 2.58 7.03
CA ASP A 224 10.49 2.22 5.68
C ASP A 224 9.17 1.44 5.76
N ARG A 225 9.02 0.57 6.76
CA ARG A 225 7.78 -0.15 7.00
C ARG A 225 6.68 0.74 7.58
N LEU A 226 7.00 1.75 8.39
CA LEU A 226 6.01 2.76 8.83
C LEU A 226 5.43 3.54 7.67
N ILE A 227 6.29 3.96 6.72
CA ILE A 227 5.86 4.60 5.48
C ILE A 227 4.95 3.64 4.72
N ALA A 228 5.36 2.38 4.53
CA ALA A 228 4.55 1.37 3.84
C ALA A 228 3.19 1.14 4.53
N LEU A 229 3.14 1.07 5.87
CA LEU A 229 1.91 0.88 6.63
C LEU A 229 0.95 2.05 6.40
N LYS A 230 1.48 3.27 6.45
CA LYS A 230 0.71 4.48 6.24
C LYS A 230 0.18 4.61 4.81
N VAL A 231 1.01 4.27 3.80
CA VAL A 231 0.62 4.23 2.38
C VAL A 231 -0.56 3.29 2.16
N GLN A 232 -0.58 2.14 2.84
CA GLN A 232 -1.68 1.17 2.76
C GLN A 232 -2.91 1.57 3.61
N GLY A 233 -2.89 2.72 4.28
CA GLY A 233 -3.98 3.18 5.12
C GLY A 233 -4.15 2.33 6.39
N VAL A 234 -3.08 1.73 6.89
CA VAL A 234 -3.10 0.99 8.16
C VAL A 234 -3.16 1.98 9.31
N THR A 235 -4.15 1.83 10.19
CA THR A 235 -4.31 2.64 11.40
C THR A 235 -3.87 1.87 12.65
N PRO A 236 -3.42 2.54 13.72
CA PRO A 236 -3.15 1.86 14.99
C PRO A 236 -4.40 1.15 15.55
N GLN A 237 -5.59 1.71 15.30
CA GLN A 237 -6.85 1.09 15.69
C GLN A 237 -7.07 -0.26 14.99
N TYR A 238 -6.86 -0.32 13.68
CA TYR A 238 -6.97 -1.58 12.92
C TYR A 238 -6.06 -2.66 13.48
N VAL A 239 -4.80 -2.33 13.78
CA VAL A 239 -3.84 -3.26 14.39
C VAL A 239 -4.30 -3.73 15.78
N ARG A 240 -4.81 -2.81 16.61
CA ARG A 240 -5.35 -3.16 17.94
C ARG A 240 -6.54 -4.12 17.83
N GLU A 241 -7.44 -3.90 16.88
CA GLU A 241 -8.61 -4.77 16.67
C GLU A 241 -8.18 -6.17 16.21
N LEU A 242 -7.21 -6.26 15.29
CA LEU A 242 -6.66 -7.55 14.87
C LEU A 242 -5.97 -8.29 16.03
N ARG A 243 -5.22 -7.56 16.85
CA ARG A 243 -4.61 -8.13 18.06
C ARG A 243 -5.65 -8.60 19.07
N ALA A 244 -6.73 -7.84 19.26
CA ALA A 244 -7.83 -8.24 20.13
C ALA A 244 -8.52 -9.51 19.64
N ALA A 245 -8.47 -9.78 18.33
CA ALA A 245 -8.91 -11.05 17.74
C ALA A 245 -7.89 -12.20 17.92
N GLY A 246 -6.82 -12.00 18.70
CA GLY A 246 -5.80 -13.02 19.01
C GLY A 246 -4.66 -13.12 18.00
N LEU A 247 -4.57 -12.21 17.04
CA LEU A 247 -3.51 -12.23 16.02
C LEU A 247 -2.23 -11.56 16.52
N ALA A 248 -1.14 -12.33 16.58
CA ALA A 248 0.21 -11.78 16.65
C ALA A 248 0.72 -11.52 15.23
N LEU A 249 0.73 -10.25 14.83
CA LEU A 249 1.07 -9.85 13.46
C LEU A 249 2.42 -9.16 13.40
N THR A 250 3.14 -9.37 12.32
CA THR A 250 4.26 -8.51 11.92
C THR A 250 3.75 -7.33 11.09
N ALA A 251 4.56 -6.28 10.98
CA ALA A 251 4.26 -5.17 10.08
C ALA A 251 4.10 -5.63 8.61
N ASP A 252 4.79 -6.71 8.22
CA ASP A 252 4.61 -7.33 6.90
C ASP A 252 3.20 -7.88 6.70
N GLN A 253 2.75 -8.67 7.68
CA GLN A 253 1.44 -9.31 7.64
C GLN A 253 0.31 -8.29 7.70
N VAL A 254 0.42 -7.23 8.52
CA VAL A 254 -0.61 -6.18 8.60
C VAL A 254 -0.82 -5.50 7.25
N ILE A 255 0.26 -5.22 6.52
CA ILE A 255 0.19 -4.66 5.16
C ILE A 255 -0.44 -5.67 4.20
N SER A 256 0.02 -6.91 4.18
CA SER A 256 -0.57 -7.94 3.30
C SER A 256 -2.06 -8.15 3.56
N MET A 257 -2.47 -8.14 4.82
CA MET A 257 -3.88 -8.19 5.22
C MET A 257 -4.65 -6.98 4.70
N LYS A 258 -4.08 -5.78 4.84
CA LYS A 258 -4.73 -4.54 4.39
C LYS A 258 -4.87 -4.48 2.86
N VAL A 259 -3.85 -4.95 2.13
CA VAL A 259 -3.86 -5.06 0.66
C VAL A 259 -4.94 -6.02 0.17
N GLN A 260 -5.22 -7.09 0.92
CA GLN A 260 -6.27 -8.07 0.62
C GLN A 260 -7.64 -7.73 1.25
N ASP A 261 -7.82 -6.48 1.70
CA ASP A 261 -9.04 -5.99 2.34
C ASP A 261 -9.52 -6.85 3.52
N VAL A 262 -8.61 -7.49 4.24
CA VAL A 262 -8.90 -8.28 5.44
C VAL A 262 -9.34 -7.31 6.54
N THR A 263 -10.64 -7.28 6.86
CA THR A 263 -11.16 -6.42 7.93
C THR A 263 -11.18 -7.15 9.27
N PRO A 264 -11.18 -6.44 10.41
CA PRO A 264 -11.37 -7.07 11.72
C PRO A 264 -12.71 -7.79 11.83
N GLN A 265 -13.74 -7.30 11.12
CA GLN A 265 -15.04 -7.97 11.02
C GLN A 265 -14.93 -9.32 10.29
N TYR A 266 -14.16 -9.39 9.20
CA TYR A 266 -13.90 -10.64 8.51
C TYR A 266 -13.16 -11.64 9.41
N VAL A 267 -12.12 -11.20 10.13
CA VAL A 267 -11.40 -12.07 11.09
C VAL A 267 -12.34 -12.61 12.15
N LYS A 268 -13.19 -11.75 12.72
CA LYS A 268 -14.20 -12.14 13.70
C LYS A 268 -15.21 -13.14 13.12
N GLY A 269 -15.72 -12.90 11.92
CA GLY A 269 -16.64 -13.80 11.24
C GLY A 269 -16.02 -15.18 11.00
N MET A 270 -14.75 -15.23 10.58
CA MET A 270 -14.03 -16.50 10.42
C MET A 270 -13.79 -17.21 11.75
N HIS A 271 -13.47 -16.46 12.81
CA HIS A 271 -13.34 -17.00 14.17
C HIS A 271 -14.65 -17.59 14.70
N GLU A 272 -15.78 -16.92 14.47
CA GLU A 272 -17.12 -17.41 14.84
C GLU A 272 -17.49 -18.69 14.07
N GLN A 273 -17.00 -18.82 12.83
CA GLN A 273 -17.08 -20.07 12.09
C GLN A 273 -16.04 -21.11 12.56
N GLY A 274 -15.31 -20.90 13.65
CA GLY A 274 -14.32 -21.86 14.17
C GLY A 274 -13.17 -22.15 13.20
N MET A 275 -12.88 -21.22 12.29
CA MET A 275 -11.74 -21.32 11.38
C MET A 275 -10.45 -20.90 12.08
N ASP A 276 -9.33 -21.46 11.64
CA ASP A 276 -8.02 -21.06 12.13
C ASP A 276 -7.72 -19.63 11.68
N VAL A 277 -7.65 -18.73 12.66
CA VAL A 277 -7.38 -17.31 12.47
C VAL A 277 -5.89 -17.04 12.44
N ASN A 278 -5.15 -17.69 11.53
CA ASN A 278 -3.78 -17.30 11.23
C ASN A 278 -3.78 -16.20 10.15
N ALA A 279 -2.91 -15.20 10.28
CA ALA A 279 -2.72 -14.14 9.29
C ALA A 279 -2.55 -14.70 7.85
N ASN A 280 -1.67 -15.70 7.67
CA ASN A 280 -1.39 -16.27 6.36
C ASN A 280 -2.62 -17.00 5.78
N ASN A 281 -3.39 -17.69 6.62
CA ASN A 281 -4.61 -18.38 6.21
C ASN A 281 -5.72 -17.38 5.85
N LEU A 282 -5.89 -16.32 6.66
CA LEU A 282 -6.86 -15.26 6.38
C LEU A 282 -6.56 -14.52 5.08
N ILE A 283 -5.28 -14.21 4.83
CA ILE A 283 -4.81 -13.63 3.57
C ILE A 283 -5.14 -14.59 2.41
N SER A 284 -4.72 -15.85 2.48
CA SER A 284 -4.96 -16.84 1.42
C SER A 284 -6.44 -17.06 1.14
N MET A 285 -7.28 -17.08 2.18
CA MET A 285 -8.74 -17.18 2.04
C MET A 285 -9.31 -15.94 1.33
N ARG A 286 -8.88 -14.73 1.68
CA ARG A 286 -9.33 -13.51 1.01
C ARG A 286 -8.87 -13.40 -0.44
N VAL A 287 -7.67 -13.87 -0.75
CA VAL A 287 -7.16 -13.96 -2.14
C VAL A 287 -8.06 -14.86 -3.00
N GLN A 288 -8.71 -15.87 -2.41
CA GLN A 288 -9.62 -16.81 -3.09
C GLN A 288 -11.10 -16.44 -2.91
N ASP A 289 -11.42 -15.20 -2.51
CA ASP A 289 -12.79 -14.72 -2.27
C ASP A 289 -13.62 -15.64 -1.34
N VAL A 290 -12.96 -16.23 -0.34
CA VAL A 290 -13.61 -16.96 0.73
C VAL A 290 -14.29 -15.97 1.66
N THR A 291 -15.59 -16.17 1.92
CA THR A 291 -16.36 -15.37 2.87
C THR A 291 -16.80 -16.19 4.09
N PRO A 292 -17.07 -15.56 5.25
CA PRO A 292 -17.66 -16.25 6.40
C PRO A 292 -19.01 -16.91 6.07
N GLU A 293 -19.79 -16.31 5.18
CA GLU A 293 -21.08 -16.85 4.72
C GLU A 293 -20.90 -18.16 3.96
N TYR A 294 -19.92 -18.23 3.05
CA TYR A 294 -19.59 -19.44 2.31
C TYR A 294 -19.22 -20.60 3.26
N VAL A 295 -18.39 -20.31 4.27
CA VAL A 295 -18.04 -21.30 5.30
C VAL A 295 -19.27 -21.76 6.09
N ARG A 296 -20.10 -20.80 6.51
CA ARG A 296 -21.33 -21.10 7.27
C ARG A 296 -22.28 -21.98 6.48
N GLU A 297 -22.45 -21.72 5.19
CA GLU A 297 -23.30 -22.53 4.31
C GLU A 297 -22.79 -23.96 4.17
N ILE A 298 -21.48 -24.16 4.00
CA ILE A 298 -20.89 -25.51 3.96
C ILE A 298 -21.09 -26.23 5.31
N LYS A 299 -20.92 -25.52 6.43
CA LYS A 299 -21.19 -26.07 7.77
C LYS A 299 -22.64 -26.45 7.99
N ALA A 300 -23.59 -25.68 7.45
CA ALA A 300 -25.01 -26.00 7.49
C ALA A 300 -25.34 -27.29 6.71
N LEU A 301 -24.49 -27.71 5.76
CA LEU A 301 -24.60 -28.99 5.05
C LEU A 301 -23.99 -30.17 5.81
N GLY A 302 -23.55 -29.95 7.06
CA GLY A 302 -22.97 -30.99 7.92
C GLY A 302 -21.48 -31.24 7.68
N LEU A 303 -20.80 -30.41 6.87
CA LEU A 303 -19.38 -30.52 6.58
C LEU A 303 -18.60 -29.47 7.39
N ALA A 304 -17.55 -29.89 8.11
CA ALA A 304 -16.68 -28.98 8.86
C ALA A 304 -15.31 -28.86 8.19
N PRO A 305 -15.14 -27.99 7.16
CA PRO A 305 -13.87 -27.85 6.47
C PRO A 305 -12.83 -27.11 7.31
N SER A 306 -11.57 -27.48 7.14
CA SER A 306 -10.41 -26.69 7.62
C SER A 306 -10.16 -25.49 6.70
N SER A 307 -9.31 -24.55 7.15
CA SER A 307 -8.92 -23.37 6.35
C SER A 307 -8.35 -23.78 4.98
N ASP A 308 -7.46 -24.77 4.93
CA ASP A 308 -6.86 -25.27 3.68
C ASP A 308 -7.89 -25.92 2.75
N GLN A 309 -8.87 -26.62 3.33
CA GLN A 309 -9.94 -27.24 2.56
C GLN A 309 -10.87 -26.20 1.95
N VAL A 310 -11.22 -25.14 2.69
CA VAL A 310 -12.07 -24.05 2.17
C VAL A 310 -11.38 -23.33 1.01
N ILE A 311 -10.08 -23.08 1.14
CA ILE A 311 -9.25 -22.52 0.06
C ILE A 311 -9.28 -23.46 -1.15
N SER A 312 -9.02 -24.75 -0.94
CA SER A 312 -9.01 -25.75 -2.02
C SER A 312 -10.37 -25.87 -2.72
N MET A 313 -11.46 -25.81 -1.96
CA MET A 313 -12.82 -25.82 -2.50
C MET A 313 -13.07 -24.59 -3.39
N LYS A 314 -12.67 -23.39 -2.94
CA LYS A 314 -12.82 -22.17 -3.75
C LYS A 314 -11.97 -22.18 -5.01
N VAL A 315 -10.72 -22.65 -4.92
CA VAL A 315 -9.82 -22.82 -6.09
C VAL A 315 -10.45 -23.73 -7.15
N GLN A 316 -11.25 -24.72 -6.73
CA GLN A 316 -11.93 -25.66 -7.62
C GLN A 316 -13.37 -25.24 -7.97
N ASP A 317 -13.79 -24.02 -7.67
CA ASP A 317 -15.18 -23.53 -7.90
C ASP A 317 -16.25 -24.45 -7.28
N VAL A 318 -15.97 -25.03 -6.12
CA VAL A 318 -16.95 -25.79 -5.34
C VAL A 318 -17.91 -24.80 -4.70
N THR A 319 -19.20 -24.95 -4.96
CA THR A 319 -20.25 -24.13 -4.37
C THR A 319 -21.10 -24.92 -3.37
N PRO A 320 -21.77 -24.26 -2.41
CA PRO A 320 -22.72 -24.93 -1.53
C PRO A 320 -23.86 -25.61 -2.30
N GLU A 321 -24.27 -25.05 -3.44
CA GLU A 321 -25.27 -25.64 -4.35
C GLU A 321 -24.80 -26.97 -4.94
N TYR A 322 -23.52 -27.07 -5.32
CA TYR A 322 -22.94 -28.31 -5.81
C TYR A 322 -22.99 -29.41 -4.75
N ILE A 323 -22.63 -29.09 -3.51
CA ILE A 323 -22.69 -30.03 -2.38
C ILE A 323 -24.13 -30.47 -2.11
N LYS A 324 -25.09 -29.53 -2.11
CA LYS A 324 -26.53 -29.84 -1.99
C LYS A 324 -27.01 -30.77 -3.10
N ALA A 325 -26.56 -30.57 -4.34
CA ALA A 325 -26.93 -31.43 -5.46
C ALA A 325 -26.38 -32.86 -5.31
N LEU A 326 -25.16 -33.02 -4.79
CA LEU A 326 -24.60 -34.33 -4.46
C LEU A 326 -25.42 -35.02 -3.35
N GLN A 327 -25.77 -34.29 -2.29
CA GLN A 327 -26.61 -34.79 -1.20
C GLN A 327 -28.02 -35.19 -1.67
N ALA A 328 -28.65 -34.37 -2.50
CA ALA A 328 -29.95 -34.65 -3.11
C ALA A 328 -29.90 -35.87 -4.05
N ALA A 329 -28.76 -36.12 -4.67
CA ALA A 329 -28.52 -37.33 -5.45
C ALA A 329 -28.26 -38.57 -4.58
N GLY A 330 -28.32 -38.46 -3.25
CA GLY A 330 -28.18 -39.56 -2.30
C GLY A 330 -26.75 -39.89 -1.91
N PHE A 331 -25.78 -39.03 -2.27
CA PHE A 331 -24.39 -39.17 -1.85
C PHE A 331 -24.17 -38.44 -0.52
N ASN A 332 -23.35 -38.99 0.38
CA ASN A 332 -22.87 -38.28 1.56
C ASN A 332 -21.36 -38.04 1.44
N PRO A 333 -20.92 -37.11 0.56
CA PRO A 333 -19.50 -36.95 0.24
C PRO A 333 -18.75 -36.29 1.41
N SER A 334 -17.53 -36.74 1.69
CA SER A 334 -16.61 -35.97 2.53
C SER A 334 -16.10 -34.74 1.76
N ILE A 335 -15.49 -33.79 2.47
CA ILE A 335 -14.93 -32.57 1.85
C ILE A 335 -13.91 -32.91 0.76
N ASN A 336 -13.04 -33.89 1.03
CA ASN A 336 -12.04 -34.35 0.05
C ASN A 336 -12.72 -34.98 -1.17
N ASP A 337 -13.82 -35.71 -0.98
CA ASP A 337 -14.55 -36.31 -2.09
C ASP A 337 -15.21 -35.24 -2.97
N VAL A 338 -15.78 -34.18 -2.37
CA VAL A 338 -16.35 -33.04 -3.11
C VAL A 338 -15.27 -32.37 -3.96
N ILE A 339 -14.10 -32.09 -3.38
CA ILE A 339 -12.97 -31.48 -4.10
C ILE A 339 -12.53 -32.40 -5.24
N ASN A 340 -12.31 -33.69 -4.96
CA ASN A 340 -11.87 -34.66 -5.96
C ASN A 340 -12.89 -34.84 -7.10
N ALA A 341 -14.18 -34.90 -6.78
CA ALA A 341 -15.25 -35.00 -7.77
C ALA A 341 -15.28 -33.75 -8.67
N LYS A 342 -15.12 -32.57 -8.10
CA LYS A 342 -15.09 -31.32 -8.85
C LYS A 342 -13.85 -31.20 -9.75
N VAL A 343 -12.67 -31.58 -9.26
CA VAL A 343 -11.43 -31.68 -10.05
C VAL A 343 -11.58 -32.60 -11.27
N GLN A 344 -12.43 -33.62 -11.15
CA GLN A 344 -12.68 -34.62 -12.20
C GLN A 344 -13.94 -34.28 -13.02
N ASP A 345 -14.43 -33.04 -12.95
CA ASP A 345 -15.64 -32.56 -13.66
C ASP A 345 -16.90 -33.42 -13.43
N VAL A 346 -17.02 -34.06 -12.27
CA VAL A 346 -18.21 -34.82 -11.88
C VAL A 346 -19.32 -33.83 -11.50
N THR A 347 -20.10 -33.40 -12.49
CA THR A 347 -21.20 -32.46 -12.29
C THR A 347 -22.52 -33.18 -11.94
N PRO A 348 -23.52 -32.48 -11.37
CA PRO A 348 -24.84 -33.06 -11.15
C PRO A 348 -25.48 -33.62 -12.43
N GLU A 349 -25.25 -32.99 -13.59
CA GLU A 349 -25.73 -33.46 -14.88
C GLU A 349 -25.06 -34.78 -15.31
N PHE A 350 -23.76 -34.94 -15.04
CA PHE A 350 -23.07 -36.21 -15.26
C PHE A 350 -23.64 -37.32 -14.38
N ILE A 351 -23.91 -37.03 -13.11
CA ILE A 351 -24.54 -37.97 -12.18
C ILE A 351 -25.93 -38.38 -12.65
N ALA A 352 -26.74 -37.43 -13.14
CA ALA A 352 -28.06 -37.72 -13.70
C ALA A 352 -27.97 -38.63 -14.93
N ARG A 353 -27.03 -38.37 -15.85
CA ARG A 353 -26.76 -39.23 -17.01
C ARG A 353 -26.32 -40.64 -16.60
N ALA A 354 -25.40 -40.76 -15.65
CA ALA A 354 -24.96 -42.06 -15.14
C ALA A 354 -26.14 -42.87 -14.57
N LYS A 355 -27.04 -42.21 -13.80
CA LYS A 355 -28.25 -42.88 -13.30
C LYS A 355 -29.22 -43.28 -14.42
N GLN A 356 -29.37 -42.45 -15.45
CA GLN A 356 -30.23 -42.74 -16.61
C GLN A 356 -29.74 -43.94 -17.43
N HIS A 357 -28.42 -44.09 -17.58
CA HIS A 357 -27.81 -45.26 -18.24
C HIS A 357 -27.87 -46.55 -17.41
N GLY A 358 -28.60 -46.55 -16.30
CA GLY A 358 -28.89 -47.75 -15.51
C GLY A 358 -27.80 -48.15 -14.53
N PHE A 359 -26.78 -47.31 -14.31
CA PHE A 359 -25.78 -47.57 -13.27
C PHE A 359 -26.41 -47.46 -11.88
N LYS A 360 -26.50 -48.60 -11.19
CA LYS A 360 -26.97 -48.73 -9.80
C LYS A 360 -25.77 -48.73 -8.84
N ASP A 361 -25.98 -48.34 -7.57
CA ASP A 361 -24.95 -48.29 -6.52
C ASP A 361 -23.70 -47.49 -6.91
N LEU A 362 -23.92 -46.32 -7.49
CA LEU A 362 -22.89 -45.35 -7.80
C LEU A 362 -22.31 -44.83 -6.48
N SER A 363 -21.00 -44.94 -6.30
CA SER A 363 -20.23 -44.16 -5.32
C SER A 363 -19.52 -43.02 -6.04
N LEU A 364 -19.06 -42.01 -5.31
CA LEU A 364 -18.31 -40.90 -5.90
C LEU A 364 -17.05 -41.40 -6.61
N ASP A 365 -16.34 -42.36 -6.03
CA ASP A 365 -15.17 -43.00 -6.68
C ASP A 365 -15.53 -43.69 -7.99
N LYS A 366 -16.68 -44.37 -8.05
CA LYS A 366 -17.15 -45.01 -9.30
C LYS A 366 -17.51 -43.97 -10.34
N LEU A 367 -18.12 -42.84 -9.94
CA LEU A 367 -18.42 -41.73 -10.86
C LEU A 367 -17.15 -41.09 -11.41
N ILE A 368 -16.14 -40.89 -10.56
CA ILE A 368 -14.82 -40.40 -10.98
C ILE A 368 -14.20 -41.37 -12.00
N ARG A 369 -14.20 -42.68 -11.72
CA ARG A 369 -13.69 -43.70 -12.67
C ARG A 369 -14.48 -43.74 -13.97
N LEU A 370 -15.81 -43.62 -13.90
CA LEU A 370 -16.68 -43.55 -15.08
C LEU A 370 -16.33 -42.32 -15.92
N ARG A 371 -16.07 -41.17 -15.30
CA ARG A 371 -15.66 -39.96 -16.01
C ARG A 371 -14.29 -40.12 -16.66
N GLN A 372 -13.31 -40.66 -15.92
CA GLN A 372 -11.97 -40.95 -16.45
C GLN A 372 -11.98 -41.96 -17.61
N SER A 373 -12.91 -42.91 -17.58
CA SER A 373 -13.06 -43.90 -18.66
C SER A 373 -13.66 -43.33 -19.94
N GLY A 374 -14.25 -42.12 -19.90
CA GLY A 374 -14.90 -41.49 -21.05
C GLY A 374 -16.16 -42.19 -21.56
N ILE A 375 -16.62 -43.25 -20.89
CA ILE A 375 -17.77 -44.10 -21.32
C ILE A 375 -19.07 -43.29 -21.47
N LEU A 376 -19.20 -42.18 -20.74
CA LEU A 376 -20.38 -41.29 -20.76
C LEU A 376 -20.10 -39.93 -21.43
N ASP A 377 -18.89 -39.70 -21.93
CA ASP A 377 -18.48 -38.49 -22.65
C ASP A 377 -18.65 -38.63 -24.17
N SER A 378 -18.96 -39.83 -24.66
CA SER A 378 -19.30 -40.02 -26.07
C SER A 378 -20.63 -39.33 -26.38
N LYS A 379 -20.55 -38.34 -27.28
CA LYS A 379 -21.64 -37.72 -28.03
C LYS A 379 -22.30 -38.71 -29.02
N ALA A 380 -22.52 -39.95 -28.58
CA ALA A 380 -23.24 -41.01 -29.26
C ALA A 380 -24.12 -41.61 -28.15
N ASP A 381 -25.44 -41.47 -28.15
CA ASP A 381 -26.34 -41.60 -29.28
C ASP A 381 -27.54 -40.62 -29.25
N ILE A 382 -28.09 -40.51 -30.44
CA ILE A 382 -29.21 -39.73 -30.95
C ILE A 382 -30.54 -40.17 -30.33
#